data_AF-A0A5R9AQR7-F1
#
_entry.id   AF-A0A5R9AQR7-F1
#
_cell.length_a   1.000
_cell.length_b   1.000
_cell.length_c   1.000
_cell.angle_alpha   90.00
_cell.angle_beta   90.00
_cell.angle_gamma   90.00
#
_symmetry.space_group_name_H-M   'P 1'
#
loop_
_entity.id
_entity.type
_entity.pdbx_description
1 polymer ?
#
loop_
_entity_poly.entity_id
_entity_poly.type
_entity_poly.pdbx_seq_one_letter_code
_entity_poly.pdbx_strand_id
1 'polypeptide(L)'
;MENLQDKTICLGKLERCYNCLQYIKTRIDSYQYEPSTSALFETKEYLKEKIEKLVVANDSLLSYLKITNELLPDQYQVVNYHILETFELEEDVMEYTSKSKKFN
;
A
#
# COMPACT_ATOMS: atom_id res chain seq x y z
N MET A 1 31.74 3.26 8.39
CA MET A 1 30.68 3.66 9.35
C MET A 1 29.62 4.37 8.53
N GLU A 2 28.39 3.93 8.35
CA GLU A 2 27.64 2.73 8.69
C GLU A 2 26.42 2.88 7.76
N ASN A 3 26.26 2.02 6.75
CA ASN A 3 25.05 2.02 5.92
C ASN A 3 23.97 1.25 6.71
N LEU A 4 23.69 1.74 7.93
CA LEU A 4 22.86 1.07 8.91
C LEU A 4 21.46 0.98 8.32
N GLN A 5 21.13 -0.23 7.88
CA GLN A 5 19.80 -0.71 7.59
C GLN A 5 19.01 -0.63 8.91
N ASP A 6 18.56 0.58 9.24
CA ASP A 6 17.95 0.86 10.53
C ASP A 6 16.54 0.27 10.54
N LYS A 7 16.44 -0.85 11.24
CA LYS A 7 15.20 -1.56 11.53
C LYS A 7 14.09 -0.63 12.03
N THR A 8 14.41 0.34 12.89
CA THR A 8 13.45 1.28 13.45
C THR A 8 12.85 2.17 12.36
N ILE A 9 13.69 2.63 11.43
CA ILE A 9 13.24 3.42 10.28
C ILE A 9 12.34 2.57 9.37
N CYS A 10 12.71 1.32 9.10
CA CYS A 10 11.90 0.40 8.31
C CYS A 10 10.54 0.10 8.95
N LEU A 11 10.50 -0.15 10.27
CA LEU A 11 9.26 -0.32 11.02
C LEU A 11 8.36 0.90 10.89
N GLY A 12 8.89 2.10 11.14
CA GLY A 12 8.11 3.34 11.01
C GLY A 12 7.61 3.60 9.58
N LYS A 13 8.38 3.20 8.55
CA LYS A 13 7.93 3.27 7.14
C LYS A 13 6.77 2.30 6.88
N LEU A 14 6.87 1.05 7.32
CA LEU A 14 5.80 0.06 7.15
C LEU A 14 4.53 0.40 7.93
N GLU A 15 4.64 1.03 9.10
CA GLU A 15 3.48 1.54 9.84
C GLU A 15 2.78 2.67 9.08
N ARG A 16 3.53 3.55 8.41
CA ARG A 16 2.96 4.57 7.52
C ARG A 16 2.29 3.93 6.29
N CYS A 17 2.93 2.94 5.68
CA CYS A 17 2.32 2.18 4.56
C CYS A 17 1.01 1.52 5.00
N TYR A 18 0.98 0.87 6.17
CA TYR A 18 -0.25 0.30 6.72
C TYR A 18 -1.37 1.34 6.81
N ASN A 19 -1.10 2.49 7.42
CA ASN A 19 -2.09 3.56 7.57
C ASN A 19 -2.57 4.08 6.21
N CYS A 20 -1.66 4.24 5.23
CA CYS A 20 -2.00 4.62 3.87
C CYS A 20 -2.92 3.60 3.21
N LEU A 21 -2.59 2.30 3.29
CA LEU A 21 -3.38 1.21 2.73
C LEU A 21 -4.79 1.16 3.35
N GLN A 22 -4.92 1.34 4.67
CA GLN A 22 -6.24 1.39 5.33
C GLN A 22 -7.06 2.62 4.88
N TYR A 23 -6.41 3.78 4.74
CA TYR A 23 -7.05 4.98 4.22
C TYR A 23 -7.54 4.78 2.77
N ILE A 24 -6.69 4.25 1.89
CA ILE A 24 -7.00 3.94 0.50
C ILE A 24 -8.16 2.94 0.40
N LYS A 25 -8.11 1.87 1.20
CA LYS A 25 -9.17 0.85 1.27
C LYS A 25 -10.52 1.48 1.63
N THR A 26 -10.55 2.27 2.70
CA THR A 26 -11.77 2.97 3.13
C THR A 26 -12.28 3.93 2.05
N ARG A 27 -11.35 4.62 1.37
CA ARG A 27 -11.70 5.56 0.32
C ARG A 27 -12.30 4.88 -0.89
N ILE A 28 -11.72 3.78 -1.38
CA ILE A 28 -12.21 3.11 -2.59
C ILE A 28 -13.56 2.39 -2.37
N ASP A 29 -13.80 1.90 -1.15
CA ASP A 29 -15.08 1.28 -0.77
C ASP A 29 -16.19 2.32 -0.48
N SER A 30 -15.89 3.62 -0.50
CA SER A 30 -16.89 4.67 -0.31
C SER A 30 -17.85 4.76 -1.49
N TYR A 31 -19.14 4.94 -1.21
CA TYR A 31 -20.18 5.18 -2.21
C TYR A 31 -19.90 6.36 -3.15
N GLN A 32 -19.08 7.32 -2.70
CA GLN A 32 -18.65 8.45 -3.52
C GLN A 32 -17.90 8.02 -4.79
N TYR A 33 -17.30 6.83 -4.76
CA TYR A 33 -16.51 6.28 -5.85
C TYR A 33 -17.10 4.95 -6.30
N GLU A 34 -18.43 4.85 -6.38
CA GLU A 34 -19.01 3.75 -7.14
C GLU A 34 -18.74 3.90 -8.64
N PRO A 35 -18.41 2.81 -9.33
CA PRO A 35 -18.11 2.85 -10.75
C PRO A 35 -19.40 3.03 -11.55
N SER A 36 -19.41 4.03 -12.43
CA SER A 36 -20.53 4.32 -13.34
C SER A 36 -20.39 3.63 -14.71
N THR A 37 -19.26 2.96 -14.96
CA THR A 37 -18.97 2.26 -16.21
C THR A 37 -18.29 0.92 -15.92
N SER A 38 -18.40 -0.03 -16.84
CA SER A 38 -17.74 -1.34 -16.71
C SER A 38 -16.22 -1.21 -16.56
N ALA A 39 -15.59 -0.28 -17.30
CA ALA A 39 -14.15 -0.03 -17.18
C ALA A 39 -13.75 0.47 -15.78
N LEU A 40 -14.55 1.37 -15.19
CA LEU A 40 -14.32 1.81 -13.81
C LEU A 40 -14.58 0.71 -12.79
N PHE A 41 -15.52 -0.20 -13.07
CA PHE A 41 -15.77 -1.36 -12.21
C PHE A 41 -14.57 -2.31 -12.20
N GLU A 42 -14.08 -2.70 -13.38
CA GLU A 42 -12.88 -3.55 -13.51
C GLU A 42 -11.66 -2.90 -12.85
N THR A 43 -11.49 -1.58 -13.02
CA THR A 43 -10.41 -0.84 -12.36
C THR A 43 -10.56 -0.88 -10.84
N LYS A 44 -11.78 -0.67 -10.30
CA LYS A 44 -12.04 -0.73 -8.86
C LYS A 44 -11.70 -2.09 -8.29
N GLU A 45 -12.14 -3.17 -8.94
CA GLU A 45 -11.87 -4.54 -8.49
C GLU A 45 -10.37 -4.86 -8.51
N TYR A 46 -9.66 -4.48 -9.59
CA TYR A 46 -8.21 -4.62 -9.67
C TYR A 46 -7.49 -3.91 -8.52
N LEU A 47 -7.89 -2.66 -8.22
CA LEU A 47 -7.30 -1.89 -7.13
C LEU A 47 -7.59 -2.54 -5.76
N LYS A 48 -8.79 -3.07 -5.54
CA LYS A 48 -9.14 -3.78 -4.30
C LYS A 48 -8.27 -5.01 -4.09
N GLU A 49 -8.07 -5.82 -5.12
CA GLU A 49 -7.18 -6.97 -5.04
C GLU A 49 -5.72 -6.56 -4.74
N LYS A 50 -5.23 -5.49 -5.38
CA LYS A 50 -3.87 -4.95 -5.14
C LYS A 50 -3.72 -4.43 -3.71
N ILE A 51 -4.72 -3.71 -3.19
CA ILE A 51 -4.78 -3.23 -1.80
C ILE A 51 -4.68 -4.42 -0.83
N GLU A 52 -5.48 -5.46 -1.02
CA GLU A 52 -5.49 -6.62 -0.11
C GLU A 52 -4.15 -7.35 -0.10
N LYS A 53 -3.53 -7.56 -1.26
CA LYS A 53 -2.19 -8.16 -1.36
C LYS A 53 -1.15 -7.34 -0.60
N LEU A 54 -1.16 -6.01 -0.78
CA LEU A 54 -0.23 -5.12 -0.09
C LEU A 54 -0.49 -5.04 1.42
N VAL A 55 -1.74 -5.09 1.88
CA VAL A 55 -2.06 -5.16 3.32
C VAL A 55 -1.46 -6.42 3.95
N VAL A 56 -1.68 -7.59 3.33
CA VAL A 56 -1.15 -8.87 3.81
C VAL A 56 0.38 -8.87 3.82
N ALA A 57 1.01 -8.35 2.77
CA ALA A 57 2.46 -8.22 2.69
C ALA A 57 3.00 -7.28 3.78
N ASN A 58 2.35 -6.13 3.99
CA ASN A 58 2.75 -5.16 5.00
C ASN A 58 2.69 -5.75 6.42
N ASP A 59 1.60 -6.44 6.75
CA ASP A 59 1.42 -7.08 8.05
C ASP A 59 2.45 -8.19 8.28
N SER A 60 2.77 -8.95 7.23
CA SER A 60 3.81 -9.98 7.28
C SER A 60 5.19 -9.36 7.54
N LEU A 61 5.53 -8.28 6.84
CA LEU A 61 6.80 -7.56 7.02
C LEU A 61 6.89 -6.89 8.40
N LEU A 62 5.81 -6.27 8.87
CA LEU A 62 5.75 -5.68 10.21
C LEU A 62 5.95 -6.75 11.29
N SER A 63 5.22 -7.86 11.18
CA SER A 63 5.31 -8.96 12.14
C SER A 63 6.71 -9.54 12.17
N TYR A 64 7.29 -9.81 11.00
CA TYR A 64 8.65 -10.30 10.86
C TYR A 64 9.66 -9.35 11.50
N LEU A 65 9.64 -8.05 11.15
CA LEU A 65 10.59 -7.10 11.72
C LEU A 65 10.38 -6.89 13.22
N LYS A 66 9.16 -6.98 13.75
CA LYS A 66 8.96 -6.86 15.19
C LYS A 66 9.63 -7.98 15.98
N ILE A 67 9.71 -9.20 15.42
CA ILE A 67 10.27 -10.37 16.11
C ILE A 67 11.77 -10.58 15.89
N THR A 68 12.37 -10.04 14.82
CA THR A 68 13.81 -10.24 14.56
C THR A 68 14.69 -9.19 15.22
N ASN A 69 15.90 -9.55 15.63
CA ASN A 69 16.83 -8.60 16.26
C ASN A 69 17.56 -7.74 15.22
N GLU A 70 17.82 -8.29 14.04
CA GLU A 70 18.59 -7.65 12.97
C GLU A 70 17.79 -7.63 11.67
N LEU A 71 18.08 -6.63 10.83
CA LEU A 71 17.52 -6.48 9.50
C LEU A 71 18.57 -6.90 8.47
N LEU A 72 18.29 -7.97 7.72
CA LEU A 72 19.20 -8.43 6.67
C LEU A 72 19.07 -7.56 5.40
N PRO A 73 20.12 -7.46 4.57
CA PRO A 73 20.09 -6.67 3.34
C PRO A 73 18.93 -7.01 2.39
N ASP A 74 18.65 -8.29 2.20
CA ASP A 74 17.55 -8.73 1.33
C ASP A 74 16.19 -8.31 1.89
N GLN A 75 16.04 -8.31 3.21
CA GLN A 75 14.82 -7.85 3.88
C GLN A 75 14.66 -6.33 3.77
N TYR A 76 15.77 -5.59 3.89
CA TYR A 76 15.76 -4.16 3.66
C TYR A 76 15.31 -3.83 2.21
N GLN A 77 15.77 -4.60 1.23
CA GLN A 77 15.32 -4.46 -0.16
C GLN A 77 13.83 -4.74 -0.29
N VAL A 78 13.33 -5.86 0.25
CA VAL A 78 11.90 -6.21 0.22
C VAL A 78 11.03 -5.10 0.83
N VAL A 79 11.45 -4.53 1.97
CA VAL A 79 10.74 -3.40 2.58
C VAL A 79 10.69 -2.19 1.65
N ASN A 80 11.79 -1.84 0.98
CA ASN A 80 11.80 -0.71 0.06
C ASN A 80 10.95 -0.96 -1.19
N TYR A 81 10.95 -2.18 -1.73
CA TYR A 81 10.05 -2.56 -2.82
C TYR A 81 8.58 -2.41 -2.40
N HIS A 82 8.22 -2.93 -1.22
CA HIS A 82 6.86 -2.81 -0.68
C HIS A 82 6.42 -1.35 -0.50
N ILE A 83 7.33 -0.47 -0.05
CA ILE A 83 7.05 0.97 0.07
C ILE A 83 6.78 1.59 -1.30
N LEU A 84 7.59 1.25 -2.30
CA LEU A 84 7.41 1.74 -3.68
C LEU A 84 6.07 1.28 -4.25
N GLU A 85 5.72 0.00 -4.12
CA GLU A 85 4.44 -0.54 -4.60
C GLU A 85 3.24 0.11 -3.89
N THR A 86 3.38 0.44 -2.60
CA THR A 86 2.35 1.18 -1.86
C THR A 86 2.15 2.59 -2.41
N PHE A 87 3.25 3.27 -2.78
CA PHE A 87 3.20 4.59 -3.39
C PHE A 87 2.56 4.56 -4.78
N GLU A 88 2.94 3.60 -5.62
CA GLU A 88 2.33 3.42 -6.95
C GLU A 88 0.83 3.13 -6.85
N LEU A 89 0.40 2.29 -5.89
CA LEU A 89 -1.02 2.07 -5.61
C LEU A 89 -1.75 3.37 -5.21
N GLU A 90 -1.11 4.22 -4.40
CA GLU A 90 -1.70 5.51 -4.02
C GLU A 90 -1.96 6.38 -5.26
N GLU A 91 -0.99 6.45 -6.19
CA GLU A 91 -1.15 7.17 -7.46
C GLU A 91 -2.29 6.57 -8.31
N ASP A 92 -2.34 5.24 -8.46
CA ASP A 92 -3.39 4.54 -9.21
C ASP A 92 -4.80 4.87 -8.65
N VAL A 93 -4.93 4.90 -7.31
CA VAL A 93 -6.19 5.22 -6.63
C VAL A 93 -6.54 6.71 -6.79
N MET A 94 -5.56 7.61 -6.76
CA MET A 94 -5.80 9.03 -7.05
C MET A 94 -6.32 9.23 -8.47
N GLU A 95 -5.78 8.50 -9.44
CA GLU A 95 -6.26 8.54 -10.82
C GLU A 95 -7.69 7.99 -10.92
N TYR A 96 -7.96 6.83 -10.32
CA TYR A 96 -9.31 6.24 -10.28
C TYR A 96 -10.32 7.22 -9.67
N THR A 97 -10.04 7.76 -8.49
CA THR A 97 -10.97 8.68 -7.81
C THR A 97 -11.17 9.98 -8.57
N SER A 98 -10.18 10.43 -9.35
CA SER A 98 -10.31 11.59 -10.24
C SER A 98 -11.18 11.29 -11.46
N LYS A 99 -11.08 10.08 -12.03
CA LYS A 99 -11.96 9.64 -13.14
C LYS A 99 -13.40 9.45 -12.67
N SER A 100 -13.62 8.81 -11.52
CA SER A 100 -14.98 8.58 -10.98
C SER A 100 -15.73 9.88 -10.68
N LYS A 101 -15.02 10.94 -10.24
CA LYS A 101 -15.63 12.26 -10.04
C LYS A 101 -16.07 12.97 -11.33
N LYS A 102 -15.51 12.63 -12.49
CA LYS A 102 -15.89 13.26 -13.77
C LYS A 102 -17.25 12.78 -14.30
N PHE A 103 -17.74 11.64 -13.79
CA PHE A 103 -18.98 11.01 -14.24
C PHE A 103 -20.14 11.14 -13.23
N ASN A 104 -19.90 11.80 -12.09
CA ASN A 104 -20.90 12.11 -11.07
C ASN A 104 -21.31 13.58 -11.14
#